data_AF-A0A517TNF1-F1
#
_entry.id   AF-A0A517TNF1-F1
#
_cell.length_a   1.000
_cell.length_b   1.000
_cell.length_c   1.000
_cell.angle_alpha   90.00
_cell.angle_beta   90.00
_cell.angle_gamma   90.00
#
_symmetry.space_group_name_H-M   'P 1'
#
loop_
_entity.id
_entity.type
_entity.pdbx_description
1 polymer ?
#
loop_
_entity_poly.entity_id
_entity_poly.type
_entity_poly.pdbx_seq_one_letter_code
_entity_poly.pdbx_strand_id
1 'polypeptide(L)'
;MTALETDIKQAIVSTAAFGPREIADITTGIAANYGKYGELKEAVQELEAQPSRTPATSAKLGVCLYLLGRYSEAIEVLSNADGGALTHFYLGKAKLALDEYATAAEAYDSAGKAGYDKDAVSLAKAEAVRYSGDAEGALQLLDGLSGAVEQTAEYLYQRSATVQALAGNPEEVIALLERAVAADPAHAGALFGLALENDRRGNDDYARNLYEKAAQQFPTHVGTLLNLGILFEDLEQYERAKGCYQRILDVYPAHERARLFFKDADGSRDMFYDEEARRQQDRLSQVLSIPVTDFELSVRSRNCLQRMGVMTLGDLTETTEQELLASKNFGETSLIEIREMLTSKGLELGQFAHQKREQELPYNPENMSADERALLDRPISDLSLSVRARKCMVRLGLTTIGELVRRTPDDLLECKNFGVTSLNEVREKLTAHGLKLRGEA
;
A
#
# COMPACT_ATOMS: atom_id res chain seq x y z
N MET A 1 11.35 19.17 -22.49
CA MET A 1 11.29 18.72 -21.08
C MET A 1 10.88 17.28 -21.11
N THR A 2 11.78 16.38 -20.74
CA THR A 2 11.49 14.95 -20.58
C THR A 2 10.58 14.76 -19.37
N ALA A 3 9.60 13.85 -19.46
CA ALA A 3 8.55 13.60 -18.45
C ALA A 3 9.04 13.35 -17.00
N LEU A 4 10.35 13.12 -16.80
CA LEU A 4 10.95 13.04 -15.47
C LEU A 4 10.96 14.38 -14.69
N GLU A 5 10.92 15.54 -15.37
CA GLU A 5 11.09 16.86 -14.72
C GLU A 5 9.78 17.59 -14.38
N THR A 6 8.60 17.04 -14.67
CA THR A 6 7.35 17.74 -14.35
C THR A 6 7.14 17.75 -12.83
N ASP A 7 7.32 18.92 -12.21
CA ASP A 7 6.88 19.22 -10.84
C ASP A 7 5.36 19.40 -10.87
N ILE A 8 4.64 18.36 -10.45
CA ILE A 8 3.17 18.33 -10.48
C ILE A 8 2.60 19.41 -9.58
N LYS A 9 3.24 19.63 -8.43
CA LYS A 9 2.82 20.65 -7.47
C LYS A 9 2.95 22.05 -8.06
N GLN A 10 4.06 22.35 -8.73
CA GLN A 10 4.24 23.63 -9.41
C GLN A 10 3.23 23.81 -10.56
N ALA A 11 2.96 22.78 -11.35
CA ALA A 11 1.97 22.83 -12.43
C ALA A 11 0.56 23.18 -11.92
N ILE A 12 0.19 22.64 -10.75
CA ILE A 12 -1.13 22.84 -10.16
C ILE A 12 -1.22 24.16 -9.38
N VAL A 13 -0.26 24.45 -8.50
CA VAL A 13 -0.31 25.61 -7.60
C VAL A 13 0.03 26.92 -8.32
N SER A 14 0.74 26.87 -9.45
CA SER A 14 1.07 28.08 -10.20
C SER A 14 -0.17 28.81 -10.75
N THR A 15 -0.01 30.11 -10.98
CA THR A 15 -1.01 30.96 -11.64
C THR A 15 -1.03 30.82 -13.17
N ALA A 16 -0.25 29.87 -13.72
CA ALA A 16 -0.19 29.61 -15.15
C ALA A 16 -1.52 29.08 -15.69
N ALA A 17 -1.72 29.20 -17.00
CA ALA A 17 -2.84 28.62 -17.71
C ALA A 17 -2.90 27.11 -17.45
N PHE A 18 -4.12 26.58 -17.32
CA PHE A 18 -4.37 25.18 -17.03
C PHE A 18 -5.37 24.63 -18.04
N GLY A 19 -4.90 23.70 -18.86
CA GLY A 19 -5.67 23.13 -19.95
C GLY A 19 -5.27 21.69 -20.26
N PRO A 20 -5.66 21.18 -21.44
CA PRO A 20 -5.40 19.80 -21.84
C PRO A 20 -3.92 19.41 -21.79
N ARG A 21 -3.02 20.36 -22.10
CA ARG A 21 -1.57 20.13 -22.08
C ARG A 21 -1.04 19.89 -20.66
N GLU A 22 -1.36 20.78 -19.72
CA GLU A 22 -0.92 20.65 -18.33
C GLU A 22 -1.50 19.39 -17.69
N ILE A 23 -2.74 19.03 -18.03
CA ILE A 23 -3.35 17.78 -17.59
C ILE A 23 -2.58 16.57 -18.15
N ALA A 24 -2.22 16.59 -19.44
CA ALA A 24 -1.43 15.53 -20.05
C ALA A 24 -0.02 15.42 -19.42
N ASP A 25 0.61 16.53 -19.06
CA ASP A 25 1.90 16.55 -18.37
C ASP A 25 1.79 15.95 -16.95
N ILE A 26 0.71 16.24 -16.22
CA ILE A 26 0.41 15.64 -14.91
C ILE A 26 0.17 14.14 -15.06
N THR A 27 -0.70 13.72 -15.98
CA THR A 27 -1.04 12.30 -16.14
C THR A 27 0.17 11.49 -16.60
N THR A 28 0.96 12.02 -17.54
CA THR A 28 2.20 11.38 -18.00
C THR A 28 3.24 11.31 -16.89
N GLY A 29 3.35 12.36 -16.07
CA GLY A 29 4.24 12.37 -14.90
C GLY A 29 3.91 11.28 -13.89
N ILE A 30 2.62 11.08 -13.59
CA ILE A 30 2.14 10.04 -12.68
C ILE A 30 2.27 8.64 -13.32
N ALA A 31 2.00 8.52 -14.61
CA ALA A 31 2.19 7.28 -15.37
C ALA A 31 3.66 6.81 -15.33
N ALA A 32 4.61 7.75 -15.50
CA ALA A 32 6.04 7.45 -15.45
C ALA A 32 6.55 7.11 -14.04
N ASN A 33 5.96 7.72 -13.00
CA ASN A 33 6.26 7.43 -11.60
C ASN A 33 5.03 7.62 -10.73
N TYR A 34 4.40 6.51 -10.33
CA TYR A 34 3.20 6.54 -9.50
C TYR A 34 3.42 7.19 -8.13
N GLY A 35 4.66 7.29 -7.63
CA GLY A 35 4.98 8.05 -6.43
C GLY A 35 4.56 9.53 -6.52
N LYS A 36 4.52 10.10 -7.73
CA LYS A 36 4.03 11.47 -7.98
C LYS A 36 2.51 11.62 -7.77
N TYR A 37 1.75 10.54 -7.62
CA TYR A 37 0.35 10.60 -7.21
C TYR A 37 0.19 11.26 -5.81
N GLY A 38 1.18 11.11 -4.93
CA GLY A 38 1.24 11.83 -3.66
C GLY A 38 1.35 13.36 -3.84
N GLU A 39 2.15 13.81 -4.80
CA GLU A 39 2.29 15.24 -5.13
C GLU A 39 0.96 15.85 -5.61
N LEU A 40 0.19 15.10 -6.42
CA LEU A 40 -1.16 15.52 -6.84
C LEU A 40 -2.09 15.66 -5.62
N LYS A 41 -2.05 14.71 -4.66
CA LYS A 41 -2.84 14.79 -3.42
C LYS A 41 -2.47 16.03 -2.59
N GLU A 42 -1.19 16.28 -2.38
CA GLU A 42 -0.71 17.45 -1.65
C GLU A 42 -1.11 18.76 -2.32
N ALA A 43 -0.96 18.85 -3.64
CA ALA A 43 -1.32 20.05 -4.40
C ALA A 43 -2.83 20.34 -4.33
N VAL A 44 -3.66 19.29 -4.38
CA VAL A 44 -5.11 19.44 -4.18
C VAL A 44 -5.43 19.91 -2.77
N GLN A 45 -4.82 19.35 -1.73
CA GLN A 45 -5.01 19.81 -0.34
C GLN A 45 -4.64 21.29 -0.18
N GLU A 46 -3.56 21.73 -0.82
CA GLU A 46 -3.15 23.14 -0.81
C GLU A 46 -4.19 24.05 -1.47
N LEU A 47 -4.74 23.64 -2.63
CA LEU A 47 -5.82 24.37 -3.30
C LEU A 47 -7.13 24.35 -2.49
N GLU A 48 -7.41 23.28 -1.75
CA GLU A 48 -8.57 23.16 -0.87
C GLU A 48 -8.47 24.10 0.34
N ALA A 49 -7.27 24.30 0.87
CA ALA A 49 -7.01 25.16 2.03
C ALA A 49 -7.10 26.67 1.71
N GLN A 50 -7.15 27.07 0.43
CA GLN A 50 -7.22 28.48 0.07
C GLN A 50 -8.55 29.12 0.49
N PRO A 51 -8.54 30.22 1.29
CA PRO A 51 -9.76 30.83 1.82
C PRO A 51 -10.72 31.36 0.75
N SER A 52 -10.20 31.72 -0.41
CA SER A 52 -10.95 32.21 -1.57
C SER A 52 -10.30 31.73 -2.86
N ARG A 53 -11.09 31.12 -3.75
CA ARG A 53 -10.63 30.62 -5.05
C ARG A 53 -11.24 31.44 -6.18
N THR A 54 -10.44 31.77 -7.19
CA THR A 54 -10.99 32.33 -8.44
C THR A 54 -11.78 31.24 -9.19
N PRO A 55 -12.73 31.59 -10.07
CA PRO A 55 -13.43 30.59 -10.89
C PRO A 55 -12.48 29.67 -11.68
N ALA A 56 -11.37 30.20 -12.20
CA ALA A 56 -10.34 29.41 -12.89
C ALA A 56 -9.58 28.47 -11.95
N THR A 57 -9.28 28.92 -10.72
CA THR A 57 -8.68 28.06 -9.68
C THR A 57 -9.64 26.94 -9.27
N SER A 58 -10.94 27.23 -9.18
CA SER A 58 -11.98 26.22 -8.93
C SER A 58 -12.06 25.21 -10.08
N ALA A 59 -12.01 25.66 -11.33
CA ALA A 59 -11.97 24.76 -12.50
C ALA A 59 -10.77 23.81 -12.43
N LYS A 60 -9.57 24.36 -12.17
CA LYS A 60 -8.34 23.58 -11.98
C LYS A 60 -8.48 22.55 -10.84
N LEU A 61 -8.95 22.98 -9.69
CA LEU A 61 -9.17 22.10 -8.53
C LEU A 61 -10.14 20.96 -8.89
N GLY A 62 -11.25 21.27 -9.53
CA GLY A 62 -12.25 20.28 -9.94
C GLY A 62 -11.69 19.22 -10.89
N VAL A 63 -10.85 19.61 -11.84
CA VAL A 63 -10.14 18.67 -12.72
C VAL A 63 -9.16 17.80 -11.93
N CYS A 64 -8.42 18.37 -10.98
CA CYS A 64 -7.49 17.60 -10.15
C CYS A 64 -8.22 16.63 -9.21
N LEU A 65 -9.38 17.01 -8.67
CA LEU A 65 -10.26 16.13 -7.90
C LEU A 65 -10.75 14.95 -8.76
N TYR A 66 -11.11 15.19 -10.02
CA TYR A 66 -11.43 14.12 -10.96
C TYR A 66 -10.25 13.16 -11.16
N LEU A 67 -9.02 13.66 -11.35
CA LEU A 67 -7.83 12.83 -11.49
C LEU A 67 -7.52 12.00 -10.22
N LEU A 68 -7.89 12.49 -9.04
CA LEU A 68 -7.81 11.76 -7.78
C LEU A 68 -8.95 10.74 -7.57
N GLY A 69 -9.90 10.64 -8.50
CA GLY A 69 -11.08 9.79 -8.37
C GLY A 69 -12.15 10.32 -7.40
N ARG A 70 -12.01 11.56 -6.89
CA ARG A 70 -12.97 12.23 -6.00
C ARG A 70 -14.10 12.87 -6.80
N TYR A 71 -14.87 12.04 -7.50
CA TYR A 71 -15.81 12.50 -8.54
C TYR A 71 -16.95 13.37 -8.00
N SER A 72 -17.53 13.04 -6.85
CA SER A 72 -18.63 13.83 -6.27
C SER A 72 -18.18 15.25 -5.91
N GLU A 73 -16.99 15.39 -5.33
CA GLU A 73 -16.39 16.68 -4.98
C GLU A 73 -15.96 17.45 -6.24
N ALA A 74 -15.45 16.75 -7.25
CA ALA A 74 -15.16 17.34 -8.55
C ALA A 74 -16.43 17.96 -9.17
N ILE A 75 -17.57 17.27 -9.12
CA ILE A 75 -18.85 17.79 -9.62
C ILE A 75 -19.27 19.05 -8.86
N GLU A 76 -19.19 19.04 -7.52
CA GLU A 76 -19.55 20.18 -6.68
C GLU A 76 -18.71 21.42 -7.02
N VAL A 77 -17.39 21.24 -7.13
CA VAL A 77 -16.45 22.32 -7.43
C VAL A 77 -16.62 22.83 -8.87
N LEU A 78 -16.72 21.93 -9.86
CA LEU A 78 -16.84 22.30 -11.28
C LEU A 78 -18.18 22.98 -11.58
N SER A 79 -19.26 22.60 -10.90
CA SER A 79 -20.58 23.22 -11.08
C SER A 79 -20.60 24.71 -10.67
N ASN A 80 -19.68 25.13 -9.80
CA ASN A 80 -19.57 26.50 -9.29
C ASN A 80 -18.32 27.25 -9.80
N ALA A 81 -17.64 26.71 -10.81
CA ALA A 81 -16.40 27.27 -11.36
C ALA A 81 -16.66 28.34 -12.45
N ASP A 82 -15.80 28.41 -13.46
CA ASP A 82 -15.85 29.43 -14.52
C ASP A 82 -16.83 29.15 -15.67
N GLY A 83 -17.44 27.96 -15.71
CA GLY A 83 -18.31 27.52 -16.82
C GLY A 83 -17.56 27.41 -18.16
N GLY A 84 -16.23 27.28 -18.13
CA GLY A 84 -15.41 27.14 -19.33
C GLY A 84 -15.58 25.79 -20.03
N ALA A 85 -15.08 25.71 -21.26
CA ALA A 85 -15.10 24.48 -22.07
C ALA A 85 -14.49 23.27 -21.33
N LEU A 86 -13.33 23.47 -20.69
CA LEU A 86 -12.66 22.45 -19.89
C LEU A 86 -13.50 22.01 -18.68
N THR A 87 -14.09 22.98 -17.98
CA THR A 87 -14.92 22.76 -16.79
C THR A 87 -16.12 21.87 -17.12
N HIS A 88 -16.86 22.20 -18.18
CA HIS A 88 -17.99 21.39 -18.62
C HIS A 88 -17.56 19.99 -19.11
N PHE A 89 -16.42 19.89 -19.78
CA PHE A 89 -15.91 18.60 -20.25
C PHE A 89 -15.57 17.66 -19.08
N TYR A 90 -14.86 18.16 -18.07
CA TYR A 90 -14.53 17.37 -16.88
C TYR A 90 -15.73 17.16 -15.95
N LEU A 91 -16.72 18.05 -15.95
CA LEU A 91 -18.00 17.82 -15.27
C LEU A 91 -18.72 16.62 -15.91
N GLY A 92 -18.72 16.52 -17.24
CA GLY A 92 -19.24 15.36 -17.96
C GLY A 92 -18.49 14.07 -17.60
N LYS A 93 -17.16 14.11 -17.57
CA LYS A 93 -16.33 12.95 -17.16
C LYS A 93 -16.58 12.50 -15.73
N ALA A 94 -16.73 13.43 -14.78
CA ALA A 94 -17.00 13.09 -13.39
C ALA A 94 -18.41 12.50 -13.20
N LYS A 95 -19.41 13.04 -13.89
CA LYS A 95 -20.79 12.50 -13.90
C LYS A 95 -20.87 11.12 -14.53
N LEU A 96 -20.16 10.90 -15.64
CA LEU A 96 -20.03 9.59 -16.28
C LEU A 96 -19.50 8.55 -15.29
N ALA A 97 -18.47 8.90 -14.51
CA ALA A 97 -17.86 8.02 -13.52
C ALA A 97 -18.74 7.72 -12.29
N LEU A 98 -19.85 8.46 -12.10
CA LEU A 98 -20.88 8.21 -11.09
C LEU A 98 -22.18 7.63 -11.70
N ASP A 99 -22.09 7.10 -12.92
CA ASP A 99 -23.20 6.51 -13.67
C ASP A 99 -24.35 7.50 -14.01
N GLU A 100 -24.08 8.81 -13.94
CA GLU A 100 -25.04 9.86 -14.30
C GLU A 100 -25.00 10.17 -15.81
N TYR A 101 -25.31 9.17 -16.64
CA TYR A 101 -25.05 9.22 -18.09
C TYR A 101 -25.76 10.36 -18.84
N ALA A 102 -27.03 10.62 -18.53
CA ALA A 102 -27.82 11.65 -19.20
C ALA A 102 -27.26 13.06 -18.92
N THR A 103 -26.97 13.35 -17.65
CA THR A 103 -26.43 14.66 -17.24
C THR A 103 -24.96 14.82 -17.64
N ALA A 104 -24.22 13.71 -17.84
CA ALA A 104 -22.90 13.73 -18.44
C ALA A 104 -22.95 14.16 -19.92
N ALA A 105 -23.87 13.60 -20.71
CA ALA A 105 -24.08 13.99 -22.10
C ALA A 105 -24.45 15.48 -22.26
N GLU A 106 -25.29 16.02 -21.38
CA GLU A 106 -25.63 17.45 -21.33
C GLU A 106 -24.42 18.34 -21.01
N ALA A 107 -23.55 17.88 -20.11
CA ALA A 107 -22.32 18.59 -19.77
C ALA A 107 -21.34 18.61 -20.95
N TYR A 108 -21.22 17.51 -21.71
CA TYR A 108 -20.44 17.49 -22.94
C TYR A 108 -20.99 18.42 -24.02
N ASP A 109 -22.32 18.50 -24.18
CA ASP A 109 -22.95 19.47 -25.10
C ASP A 109 -22.63 20.92 -24.68
N SER A 110 -22.60 21.17 -23.37
CA SER A 110 -22.22 22.48 -22.82
C SER A 110 -20.74 22.80 -23.07
N ALA A 111 -19.86 21.80 -22.96
CA ALA A 111 -18.44 21.92 -23.29
C ALA A 111 -18.22 22.30 -24.76
N GLY A 112 -18.93 21.63 -25.68
CA GLY A 112 -18.88 21.93 -27.11
C GLY A 112 -19.36 23.35 -27.43
N LYS A 113 -20.45 23.81 -26.80
CA LYS A 113 -20.94 25.20 -26.93
C LYS A 113 -19.94 26.23 -26.41
N ALA A 114 -19.21 25.90 -25.36
CA ALA A 114 -18.15 26.74 -24.80
C ALA A 114 -16.84 26.68 -25.61
N GLY A 115 -16.77 25.88 -26.68
CA GLY A 115 -15.63 25.83 -27.61
C GLY A 115 -14.61 24.72 -27.33
N TYR A 116 -14.99 23.66 -26.61
CA TYR A 116 -14.15 22.46 -26.51
C TYR A 116 -14.02 21.77 -27.87
N ASP A 117 -12.99 20.94 -28.02
CA ASP A 117 -12.77 20.19 -29.26
C ASP A 117 -14.00 19.32 -29.61
N LYS A 118 -14.51 19.50 -30.84
CA LYS A 118 -15.78 18.91 -31.26
C LYS A 118 -15.72 17.39 -31.36
N ASP A 119 -14.58 16.87 -31.80
CA ASP A 119 -14.35 15.45 -31.97
C ASP A 119 -14.26 14.78 -30.59
N ALA A 120 -13.49 15.37 -29.67
CA ALA A 120 -13.40 14.91 -28.28
C ALA A 120 -14.75 14.93 -27.55
N VAL A 121 -15.57 15.98 -27.76
CA VAL A 121 -16.93 16.06 -27.21
C VAL A 121 -17.81 14.94 -27.75
N SER A 122 -17.76 14.69 -29.06
CA SER A 122 -18.59 13.66 -29.70
C SER A 122 -18.20 12.26 -29.25
N LEU A 123 -16.90 11.98 -29.12
CA LEU A 123 -16.36 10.72 -28.60
C LEU A 123 -16.79 10.47 -27.14
N ALA A 124 -16.62 11.46 -26.27
CA ALA A 124 -17.03 11.36 -24.87
C ALA A 124 -18.56 11.22 -24.71
N LYS A 125 -19.33 11.88 -25.58
CA LYS A 125 -20.78 11.73 -25.61
C LYS A 125 -21.21 10.34 -26.09
N ALA A 126 -20.54 9.77 -27.09
CA ALA A 126 -20.82 8.41 -27.55
C ALA A 126 -20.63 7.39 -26.42
N GLU A 127 -19.62 7.58 -25.56
CA GLU A 127 -19.43 6.78 -24.36
C GLU A 127 -20.61 6.89 -23.38
N ALA A 128 -21.02 8.11 -23.02
CA ALA A 128 -22.15 8.34 -22.13
C ALA A 128 -23.45 7.74 -22.67
N VAL A 129 -23.72 7.93 -23.96
CA VAL A 129 -24.91 7.39 -24.64
C VAL A 129 -24.88 5.86 -24.64
N ARG A 130 -23.73 5.24 -24.92
CA ARG A 130 -23.57 3.78 -24.84
C ARG A 130 -23.88 3.24 -23.45
N TYR A 131 -23.35 3.86 -22.39
CA TYR A 131 -23.60 3.40 -21.02
C TYR A 131 -25.03 3.65 -20.54
N SER A 132 -25.74 4.62 -21.11
CA SER A 132 -27.19 4.79 -20.89
C SER A 132 -28.05 3.66 -21.50
N GLY A 133 -27.42 2.74 -22.24
CA GLY A 133 -28.06 1.59 -22.90
C GLY A 133 -28.40 1.82 -24.38
N ASP A 134 -28.12 3.01 -24.92
CA ASP A 134 -28.37 3.34 -26.32
C ASP A 134 -27.11 3.15 -27.17
N ALA A 135 -26.73 1.90 -27.41
CA ALA A 135 -25.56 1.60 -28.23
C ALA A 135 -25.76 1.97 -29.71
N GLU A 136 -26.99 1.99 -30.22
CA GLU A 136 -27.30 2.43 -31.59
C GLU A 136 -27.08 3.94 -31.74
N GLY A 137 -27.57 4.75 -30.80
CA GLY A 137 -27.32 6.19 -30.77
C GLY A 137 -25.84 6.53 -30.61
N ALA A 138 -25.11 5.77 -29.80
CA ALA A 138 -23.65 5.90 -29.70
C ALA A 138 -22.95 5.62 -31.04
N LEU A 139 -23.39 4.59 -31.78
CA LEU A 139 -22.84 4.26 -33.09
C LEU A 139 -23.12 5.38 -34.10
N GLN A 140 -24.33 5.95 -34.11
CA GLN A 140 -24.68 7.09 -34.98
C GLN A 140 -23.80 8.31 -34.72
N LEU A 141 -23.47 8.61 -33.45
CA LEU A 141 -22.54 9.70 -33.12
C LEU A 141 -21.14 9.43 -33.69
N LEU A 142 -20.66 8.18 -33.60
CA LEU A 142 -19.36 7.78 -34.13
C LEU A 142 -19.34 7.76 -35.67
N ASP A 143 -20.43 7.36 -36.33
CA ASP A 143 -20.57 7.40 -37.79
C ASP A 143 -20.65 8.85 -38.33
N GLY A 144 -21.07 9.79 -37.49
CA GLY A 144 -21.09 11.22 -37.82
C GLY A 144 -19.72 11.90 -37.81
N LEU A 145 -18.70 11.26 -37.21
CA LEU A 145 -17.32 11.72 -37.22
C LEU A 145 -16.63 11.31 -38.54
N SER A 146 -15.76 12.16 -39.06
CA SER A 146 -15.07 11.88 -40.32
C SER A 146 -13.67 12.49 -40.39
N GLY A 147 -12.79 11.87 -41.16
CA GLY A 147 -11.44 12.38 -41.41
C GLY A 147 -10.39 11.81 -40.47
N ALA A 148 -9.47 12.65 -39.99
CA ALA A 148 -8.33 12.18 -39.19
C ALA A 148 -8.75 11.53 -37.85
N VAL A 149 -9.88 11.96 -37.28
CA VAL A 149 -10.41 11.42 -36.02
C VAL A 149 -10.68 9.92 -36.09
N GLU A 150 -11.08 9.38 -37.25
CA GLU A 150 -11.40 7.95 -37.43
C GLU A 150 -10.18 7.02 -37.26
N GLN A 151 -8.97 7.59 -37.30
CA GLN A 151 -7.72 6.87 -37.09
C GLN A 151 -7.11 7.13 -35.70
N THR A 152 -7.78 7.92 -34.85
CA THR A 152 -7.33 8.14 -33.47
C THR A 152 -7.64 6.91 -32.61
N ALA A 153 -6.79 6.66 -31.62
CA ALA A 153 -6.96 5.55 -30.70
C ALA A 153 -8.28 5.65 -29.91
N GLU A 154 -8.67 6.85 -29.48
CA GLU A 154 -9.93 7.09 -28.77
C GLU A 154 -11.14 6.75 -29.65
N TYR A 155 -11.17 7.18 -30.92
CA TYR A 155 -12.26 6.81 -31.83
C TYR A 155 -12.38 5.29 -32.00
N LEU A 156 -11.26 4.64 -32.29
CA LEU A 156 -11.22 3.19 -32.53
C LEU A 156 -11.63 2.41 -31.27
N TYR A 157 -11.19 2.86 -30.10
CA TYR A 157 -11.60 2.33 -28.81
C TYR A 157 -13.11 2.49 -28.58
N GLN A 158 -13.65 3.70 -28.73
CA GLN A 158 -15.08 3.94 -28.54
C GLN A 158 -15.93 3.15 -29.54
N ARG A 159 -15.48 3.02 -30.80
CA ARG A 159 -16.15 2.19 -31.80
C ARG A 159 -16.11 0.72 -31.43
N SER A 160 -14.96 0.20 -30.96
CA SER A 160 -14.85 -1.19 -30.51
C SER A 160 -15.82 -1.52 -29.37
N ALA A 161 -15.90 -0.64 -28.37
CA ALA A 161 -16.79 -0.81 -27.21
C ALA A 161 -18.27 -0.72 -27.61
N THR A 162 -18.62 0.15 -28.57
CA THR A 162 -19.98 0.25 -29.11
C THR A 162 -20.37 -0.98 -29.94
N VAL A 163 -19.48 -1.48 -30.80
CA VAL A 163 -19.69 -2.72 -31.56
C VAL A 163 -19.88 -3.90 -30.61
N GLN A 164 -19.07 -3.98 -29.55
CA GLN A 164 -19.21 -5.01 -28.52
C GLN A 164 -20.57 -4.92 -27.79
N ALA A 165 -21.02 -3.72 -27.43
CA ALA A 165 -22.32 -3.50 -26.79
C ALA A 165 -23.51 -3.90 -27.68
N LEU A 166 -23.36 -3.81 -29.01
CA LEU A 166 -24.33 -4.28 -30.00
C LEU A 166 -24.25 -5.79 -30.29
N ALA A 167 -23.46 -6.54 -29.50
CA ALA A 167 -23.15 -7.95 -29.76
C ALA A 167 -22.58 -8.20 -31.16
N GLY A 168 -21.73 -7.27 -31.64
CA GLY A 168 -21.02 -7.37 -32.90
C GLY A 168 -19.97 -8.49 -32.92
N ASN A 169 -19.36 -8.70 -34.09
CA ASN A 169 -18.39 -9.77 -34.30
C ASN A 169 -17.15 -9.58 -33.38
N PRO A 170 -16.80 -10.56 -32.53
CA PRO A 170 -15.60 -10.48 -31.67
C PRO A 170 -14.29 -10.26 -32.44
N GLU A 171 -14.18 -10.72 -33.69
CA GLU A 171 -12.99 -10.49 -34.52
C GLU A 171 -12.86 -9.01 -34.95
N GLU A 172 -13.99 -8.35 -35.21
CA GLU A 172 -14.01 -6.93 -35.54
C GLU A 172 -13.61 -6.08 -34.32
N VAL A 173 -14.11 -6.43 -33.14
CA VAL A 173 -13.75 -5.76 -31.88
C VAL A 173 -12.23 -5.81 -31.65
N ILE A 174 -11.61 -6.98 -31.82
CA ILE A 174 -10.16 -7.13 -31.69
C ILE A 174 -9.42 -6.31 -32.74
N ALA A 175 -9.82 -6.36 -34.01
CA ALA A 175 -9.18 -5.59 -35.08
C ALA A 175 -9.24 -4.07 -34.82
N LEU A 176 -10.35 -3.58 -34.26
CA LEU A 176 -10.48 -2.17 -33.85
C LEU A 176 -9.54 -1.85 -32.68
N LEU A 177 -9.46 -2.71 -31.67
CA LEU A 177 -8.57 -2.54 -30.51
C LEU A 177 -7.09 -2.59 -30.89
N GLU A 178 -6.68 -3.51 -31.77
CA GLU A 178 -5.32 -3.59 -32.30
C GLU A 178 -4.94 -2.31 -33.05
N ARG A 179 -5.84 -1.79 -33.89
CA ARG A 179 -5.63 -0.50 -34.57
C ARG A 179 -5.56 0.66 -33.58
N ALA A 180 -6.37 0.64 -32.52
CA ALA A 180 -6.33 1.67 -31.47
C ALA A 180 -4.97 1.68 -30.75
N VAL A 181 -4.47 0.50 -30.34
CA VAL A 181 -3.15 0.36 -29.70
C VAL A 181 -2.01 0.69 -30.67
N ALA A 182 -2.17 0.42 -31.97
CA ALA A 182 -1.18 0.82 -32.97
C ALA A 182 -1.15 2.35 -33.18
N ALA A 183 -2.30 3.02 -33.10
CA ALA A 183 -2.41 4.48 -33.20
C ALA A 183 -1.85 5.19 -31.96
N ASP A 184 -2.10 4.64 -30.77
CA ASP A 184 -1.52 5.09 -29.51
C ASP A 184 -1.19 3.90 -28.59
N PRO A 185 0.09 3.52 -28.48
CA PRO A 185 0.53 2.42 -27.63
C PRO A 185 0.32 2.64 -26.13
N ALA A 186 -0.01 3.87 -25.70
CA ALA A 186 -0.26 4.24 -24.31
C ALA A 186 -1.76 4.43 -24.00
N HIS A 187 -2.66 4.15 -24.96
CA HIS A 187 -4.09 4.36 -24.75
C HIS A 187 -4.67 3.33 -23.76
N ALA A 188 -4.95 3.77 -22.53
CA ALA A 188 -5.35 2.91 -21.41
C ALA A 188 -6.58 2.03 -21.71
N GLY A 189 -7.64 2.61 -22.30
CA GLY A 189 -8.89 1.89 -22.62
C GLY A 189 -8.68 0.77 -23.65
N ALA A 190 -8.06 1.09 -24.79
CA ALA A 190 -7.70 0.13 -25.83
C ALA A 190 -6.78 -0.99 -25.33
N LEU A 191 -5.76 -0.68 -24.52
CA LEU A 191 -4.89 -1.70 -23.92
C LEU A 191 -5.68 -2.64 -23.00
N PHE A 192 -6.55 -2.10 -22.14
CA PHE A 192 -7.42 -2.91 -21.28
C PHE A 192 -8.38 -3.78 -22.10
N GLY A 193 -9.07 -3.21 -23.10
CA GLY A 193 -10.00 -3.94 -23.95
C GLY A 193 -9.31 -5.08 -24.70
N LEU A 194 -8.14 -4.82 -25.29
CA LEU A 194 -7.38 -5.85 -26.01
C LEU A 194 -6.87 -6.94 -25.06
N ALA A 195 -6.43 -6.57 -23.86
CA ALA A 195 -6.01 -7.51 -22.84
C ALA A 195 -7.18 -8.42 -22.43
N LEU A 196 -8.36 -7.85 -22.17
CA LEU A 196 -9.56 -8.60 -21.79
C LEU A 196 -10.02 -9.58 -22.87
N GLU A 197 -9.98 -9.19 -24.15
CA GLU A 197 -10.35 -10.08 -25.25
C GLU A 197 -9.34 -11.22 -25.44
N ASN A 198 -8.06 -11.00 -25.15
CA ASN A 198 -7.04 -12.04 -25.18
C ASN A 198 -7.12 -12.98 -23.98
N ASP A 199 -7.36 -12.45 -22.79
CA ASP A 199 -7.58 -13.18 -21.54
C ASP A 199 -8.75 -14.16 -21.67
N ARG A 200 -9.90 -13.69 -22.19
CA ARG A 200 -11.08 -14.54 -22.47
C ARG A 200 -10.81 -15.68 -23.45
N ARG A 201 -9.75 -15.59 -24.25
CA ARG A 201 -9.34 -16.59 -25.25
C ARG A 201 -8.19 -17.48 -24.77
N GLY A 202 -7.72 -17.31 -23.54
CA GLY A 202 -6.61 -18.07 -22.94
C GLY A 202 -5.23 -17.64 -23.44
N ASN A 203 -5.10 -16.44 -23.98
CA ASN A 203 -3.81 -15.87 -24.41
C ASN A 203 -3.13 -15.12 -23.25
N ASP A 204 -2.97 -15.80 -22.11
CA ASP A 204 -2.70 -15.18 -20.80
C ASP A 204 -1.39 -14.38 -20.76
N ASP A 205 -0.32 -14.88 -21.40
CA ASP A 205 0.97 -14.17 -21.46
C ASP A 205 0.88 -12.84 -22.22
N TYR A 206 0.14 -12.84 -23.33
CA TYR A 206 -0.05 -11.63 -24.13
C TYR A 206 -1.01 -10.65 -23.42
N ALA A 207 -2.10 -11.17 -22.83
CA ALA A 207 -3.02 -10.40 -22.00
C ALA A 207 -2.30 -9.74 -20.82
N ARG A 208 -1.45 -10.47 -20.10
CA ARG A 208 -0.62 -9.95 -19.01
C ARG A 208 0.27 -8.81 -19.47
N ASN A 209 0.96 -8.94 -20.62
CA ASN A 209 1.80 -7.85 -21.14
C ASN A 209 0.98 -6.58 -21.43
N LEU A 210 -0.22 -6.73 -21.99
CA LEU A 210 -1.13 -5.62 -22.26
C LEU A 210 -1.67 -5.00 -20.97
N TYR A 211 -2.04 -5.82 -19.98
CA TYR A 211 -2.46 -5.34 -18.66
C TYR A 211 -1.34 -4.60 -17.94
N GLU A 212 -0.10 -5.08 -17.99
CA GLU A 212 1.07 -4.38 -17.42
C GLU A 212 1.27 -3.00 -18.08
N LYS A 213 1.15 -2.90 -19.41
CA LYS A 213 1.20 -1.62 -20.13
C LYS A 213 0.04 -0.71 -19.76
N ALA A 214 -1.18 -1.24 -19.65
CA ALA A 214 -2.35 -0.48 -19.22
C ALA A 214 -2.19 0.01 -17.78
N ALA A 215 -1.58 -0.79 -16.90
CA ALA A 215 -1.36 -0.46 -15.50
C ALA A 215 -0.31 0.65 -15.29
N GLN A 216 0.53 0.91 -16.30
CA GLN A 216 1.46 2.04 -16.33
C GLN A 216 0.78 3.36 -16.72
N GLN A 217 -0.45 3.33 -17.25
CA GLN A 217 -1.17 4.54 -17.64
C GLN A 217 -1.91 5.16 -16.45
N PHE A 218 -2.09 6.47 -16.47
CA PHE A 218 -2.82 7.20 -15.44
C PHE A 218 -3.89 8.14 -16.06
N PRO A 219 -5.12 8.16 -15.52
CA PRO A 219 -5.67 7.25 -14.52
C PRO A 219 -5.72 5.79 -15.02
N THR A 220 -5.47 4.85 -14.12
CA THR A 220 -5.50 3.42 -14.46
C THR A 220 -6.92 2.88 -14.33
N HIS A 221 -7.38 2.13 -15.34
CA HIS A 221 -8.69 1.47 -15.27
C HIS A 221 -8.72 0.43 -14.12
N VAL A 222 -9.75 0.46 -13.27
CA VAL A 222 -9.86 -0.43 -12.11
C VAL A 222 -9.84 -1.91 -12.53
N GLY A 223 -10.53 -2.24 -13.63
CA GLY A 223 -10.54 -3.59 -14.19
C GLY A 223 -9.16 -4.08 -14.62
N THR A 224 -8.26 -3.18 -15.06
CA THR A 224 -6.87 -3.54 -15.38
C THR A 224 -6.14 -4.03 -14.14
N LEU A 225 -6.24 -3.28 -13.03
CA LEU A 225 -5.55 -3.63 -11.79
C LEU A 225 -6.14 -4.89 -11.14
N LEU A 226 -7.46 -5.09 -11.21
CA LEU A 226 -8.09 -6.32 -10.72
C LEU A 226 -7.61 -7.54 -11.52
N ASN A 227 -7.72 -7.51 -12.84
CA ASN A 227 -7.38 -8.66 -13.67
C ASN A 227 -5.87 -8.94 -13.64
N LEU A 228 -5.03 -7.90 -13.64
CA LEU A 228 -3.59 -8.07 -13.47
C LEU A 228 -3.22 -8.64 -12.10
N GLY A 229 -3.94 -8.23 -11.05
CA GLY A 229 -3.76 -8.78 -9.70
C GLY A 229 -4.07 -10.28 -9.65
N ILE A 230 -5.19 -10.70 -10.24
CA ILE A 230 -5.58 -12.12 -10.34
C ILE A 230 -4.52 -12.91 -11.10
N LEU A 231 -4.07 -12.41 -12.26
CA LEU A 231 -3.00 -13.06 -13.04
C LEU A 231 -1.69 -13.16 -12.24
N PHE A 232 -1.38 -12.19 -11.37
CA PHE A 232 -0.22 -12.32 -10.48
C PHE A 232 -0.43 -13.34 -9.36
N GLU A 233 -1.64 -13.49 -8.83
CA GLU A 233 -1.95 -14.56 -7.87
C GLU A 233 -1.81 -15.94 -8.49
N ASP A 234 -2.31 -16.13 -9.71
CA ASP A 234 -2.16 -17.39 -10.48
C ASP A 234 -0.69 -17.73 -10.75
N LEU A 235 0.17 -16.71 -10.82
CA LEU A 235 1.63 -16.84 -10.95
C LEU A 235 2.37 -16.87 -9.60
N GLU A 236 1.66 -16.96 -8.48
CA GLU A 236 2.18 -16.95 -7.11
C GLU A 236 2.99 -15.67 -6.75
N GLN A 237 2.78 -14.59 -7.49
CA GLN A 237 3.43 -13.28 -7.30
C GLN A 237 2.59 -12.38 -6.38
N TYR A 238 2.30 -12.86 -5.17
CA TYR A 238 1.37 -12.23 -4.23
C TYR A 238 1.69 -10.77 -3.89
N GLU A 239 2.97 -10.39 -3.77
CA GLU A 239 3.34 -8.98 -3.51
C GLU A 239 2.97 -8.04 -4.66
N ARG A 240 3.09 -8.51 -5.92
CA ARG A 240 2.68 -7.73 -7.09
C ARG A 240 1.16 -7.63 -7.17
N ALA A 241 0.44 -8.71 -6.84
CA ALA A 241 -1.01 -8.71 -6.75
C ALA A 241 -1.52 -7.71 -5.72
N LYS A 242 -0.97 -7.74 -4.49
CA LYS A 242 -1.25 -6.75 -3.43
C LYS A 242 -1.01 -5.33 -3.90
N GLY A 243 0.09 -5.07 -4.60
CA GLY A 243 0.37 -3.76 -5.17
C GLY A 243 -0.73 -3.27 -6.13
N CYS A 244 -1.30 -4.18 -6.94
CA CYS A 244 -2.41 -3.84 -7.83
C CYS A 244 -3.69 -3.49 -7.05
N TYR A 245 -4.05 -4.30 -6.05
CA TYR A 245 -5.25 -4.05 -5.24
C TYR A 245 -5.11 -2.82 -4.35
N GLN A 246 -3.93 -2.58 -3.78
CA GLN A 246 -3.66 -1.40 -2.96
C GLN A 246 -3.87 -0.12 -3.77
N ARG A 247 -3.42 -0.07 -5.03
CA ARG A 247 -3.65 1.07 -5.92
C ARG A 247 -5.14 1.35 -6.15
N ILE A 248 -5.99 0.32 -6.21
CA ILE A 248 -7.44 0.49 -6.26
C ILE A 248 -7.94 1.08 -4.95
N LEU A 249 -7.52 0.53 -3.80
CA LEU A 249 -7.96 0.94 -2.47
C LEU A 249 -7.49 2.35 -2.09
N ASP A 250 -6.38 2.83 -2.66
CA ASP A 250 -5.90 4.21 -2.48
C ASP A 250 -6.84 5.27 -3.07
N VAL A 251 -7.68 4.87 -4.04
CA VAL A 251 -8.67 5.70 -4.73
C VAL A 251 -10.09 5.36 -4.27
N TYR A 252 -10.39 4.08 -4.12
CA TYR A 252 -11.69 3.53 -3.74
C TYR A 252 -11.56 2.64 -2.49
N PRO A 253 -11.41 3.22 -1.28
CA PRO A 253 -11.24 2.44 -0.04
C PRO A 253 -12.39 1.47 0.26
N ALA A 254 -13.58 1.77 -0.26
CA ALA A 254 -14.78 0.94 -0.11
C ALA A 254 -14.94 -0.14 -1.21
N HIS A 255 -13.98 -0.29 -2.13
CA HIS A 255 -14.10 -1.26 -3.22
C HIS A 255 -14.03 -2.70 -2.69
N GLU A 256 -15.19 -3.36 -2.62
CA GLU A 256 -15.35 -4.65 -1.95
C GLU A 256 -14.43 -5.74 -2.51
N ARG A 257 -14.45 -5.94 -3.85
CA ARG A 257 -13.63 -6.98 -4.50
C ARG A 257 -12.13 -6.77 -4.28
N ALA A 258 -11.61 -5.56 -4.50
CA ALA A 258 -10.20 -5.24 -4.27
C ALA A 258 -9.79 -5.45 -2.81
N ARG A 259 -10.66 -5.12 -1.84
CA ARG A 259 -10.38 -5.37 -0.41
C ARG A 259 -10.36 -6.85 -0.08
N LEU A 260 -11.23 -7.65 -0.69
CA LEU A 260 -11.24 -9.11 -0.54
C LEU A 260 -9.94 -9.70 -1.12
N PHE A 261 -9.65 -9.43 -2.39
CA PHE A 261 -8.45 -9.97 -3.05
C PHE A 261 -7.15 -9.49 -2.41
N PHE A 262 -7.09 -8.25 -1.91
CA PHE A 262 -5.95 -7.78 -1.12
C PHE A 262 -5.73 -8.66 0.13
N LYS A 263 -6.78 -8.98 0.88
CA LYS A 263 -6.68 -9.83 2.07
C LYS A 263 -6.29 -11.26 1.72
N ASP A 264 -6.82 -11.80 0.62
CA ASP A 264 -6.51 -13.15 0.16
C ASP A 264 -5.04 -13.26 -0.25
N ALA A 265 -4.54 -12.29 -1.03
CA ALA A 265 -3.13 -12.21 -1.42
C ALA A 265 -2.20 -11.95 -0.21
N ASP A 266 -2.63 -11.17 0.78
CA ASP A 266 -1.89 -10.93 2.02
C ASP A 266 -1.83 -12.17 2.91
N GLY A 267 -2.95 -12.87 3.12
CA GLY A 267 -3.01 -14.10 3.90
C GLY A 267 -2.30 -15.28 3.22
N SER A 268 -2.20 -15.27 1.90
CA SER A 268 -1.44 -16.28 1.15
C SER A 268 0.07 -16.19 1.41
N ARG A 269 0.59 -15.02 1.81
CA ARG A 269 1.97 -14.88 2.30
C ARG A 269 2.24 -15.72 3.54
N ASP A 270 1.28 -15.81 4.45
CA ASP A 270 1.41 -16.55 5.71
C ASP A 270 1.24 -18.07 5.53
N MET A 271 0.76 -18.52 4.36
CA MET A 271 0.65 -19.95 4.02
C MET A 271 1.93 -20.51 3.36
N PHE A 272 2.80 -19.65 2.83
CA PHE A 272 4.11 -20.04 2.33
C PHE A 272 5.17 -19.83 3.40
N TYR A 273 5.31 -20.85 4.24
CA TYR A 273 6.50 -21.04 5.07
C TYR A 273 7.75 -20.94 4.19
N ASP A 274 8.55 -19.89 4.36
CA ASP A 274 9.91 -19.86 3.82
C ASP A 274 10.74 -20.91 4.58
N GLU A 275 10.66 -22.16 4.09
CA GLU A 275 11.33 -23.31 4.67
C GLU A 275 12.84 -23.07 4.72
N GLU A 276 13.37 -22.28 3.80
CA GLU A 276 14.80 -21.99 3.70
C GLU A 276 15.24 -20.93 4.71
N ALA A 277 14.49 -19.82 4.83
CA ALA A 277 14.73 -18.83 5.86
C ALA A 277 14.53 -19.39 7.28
N ARG A 278 13.50 -20.22 7.50
CA ARG A 278 13.32 -20.90 8.80
C ARG A 278 14.42 -21.92 9.05
N ARG A 279 14.82 -22.74 8.07
CA ARG A 279 15.98 -23.65 8.24
C ARG A 279 17.26 -22.88 8.53
N GLN A 280 17.46 -21.71 7.91
CA GLN A 280 18.62 -20.86 8.16
C GLN A 280 18.56 -20.23 9.56
N GLN A 281 17.39 -19.77 9.99
CA GLN A 281 17.16 -19.22 11.32
C GLN A 281 17.25 -20.28 12.42
N ASP A 282 16.72 -21.48 12.19
CA ASP A 282 16.83 -22.63 13.09
C ASP A 282 18.28 -23.11 13.18
N ARG A 283 19.02 -23.17 12.07
CA ARG A 283 20.46 -23.48 12.07
C ARG A 283 21.27 -22.42 12.82
N LEU A 284 20.99 -21.14 12.57
CA LEU A 284 21.66 -20.04 13.27
C LEU A 284 21.34 -20.08 14.77
N SER A 285 20.07 -20.26 15.14
CA SER A 285 19.63 -20.40 16.54
C SER A 285 20.32 -21.59 17.24
N GLN A 286 20.43 -22.73 16.55
CA GLN A 286 21.19 -23.88 17.06
C GLN A 286 22.66 -23.54 17.30
N VAL A 287 23.32 -22.85 16.35
CA VAL A 287 24.73 -22.44 16.52
C VAL A 287 24.89 -21.43 17.66
N LEU A 288 24.00 -20.44 17.78
CA LEU A 288 24.04 -19.44 18.85
C LEU A 288 23.81 -20.05 20.24
N SER A 289 23.05 -21.14 20.33
CA SER A 289 22.79 -21.86 21.58
C SER A 289 23.96 -22.73 22.07
N ILE A 290 25.01 -22.92 21.26
CA ILE A 290 26.17 -23.75 21.64
C ILE A 290 26.87 -23.12 22.85
N PRO A 291 27.09 -23.87 23.94
CA PRO A 291 27.81 -23.38 25.10
C PRO A 291 29.27 -23.03 24.78
N VAL A 292 29.77 -21.92 25.33
CA VAL A 292 31.19 -21.54 25.19
C VAL A 292 32.15 -22.56 25.82
N THR A 293 31.64 -23.44 26.70
CA THR A 293 32.39 -24.52 27.33
C THR A 293 32.77 -25.65 26.38
N ASP A 294 32.09 -25.77 25.24
CA ASP A 294 32.32 -26.84 24.26
C ASP A 294 33.59 -26.58 23.42
N PHE A 295 34.21 -25.40 23.59
CA PHE A 295 35.41 -24.98 22.88
C PHE A 295 36.65 -25.04 23.78
N GLU A 296 37.79 -25.39 23.19
CA GLU A 296 39.09 -25.46 23.87
C GLU A 296 39.69 -24.07 24.13
N LEU A 297 39.07 -23.34 25.06
CA LEU A 297 39.53 -22.03 25.48
C LEU A 297 40.54 -22.13 26.62
N SER A 298 41.49 -21.18 26.68
CA SER A 298 42.40 -21.09 27.81
C SER A 298 41.64 -20.90 29.13
N VAL A 299 42.24 -21.35 30.24
CA VAL A 299 41.64 -21.23 31.59
C VAL A 299 41.31 -19.76 31.91
N ARG A 300 42.09 -18.82 31.37
CA ARG A 300 41.88 -17.38 31.52
C ARG A 300 40.63 -16.91 30.77
N SER A 301 40.48 -17.29 29.52
CA SER A 301 39.33 -16.93 28.67
C SER A 301 38.03 -17.49 29.28
N ARG A 302 38.02 -18.75 29.72
CA ARG A 302 36.85 -19.37 30.39
C ARG A 302 36.44 -18.67 31.69
N ASN A 303 37.39 -18.42 32.58
CA ASN A 303 37.11 -17.73 33.85
C ASN A 303 36.69 -16.27 33.65
N CYS A 304 37.02 -15.66 32.51
CA CYS A 304 36.54 -14.33 32.16
C CYS A 304 35.10 -14.37 31.66
N LEU A 305 34.80 -15.21 30.67
CA LEU A 305 33.45 -15.34 30.11
C LEU A 305 32.42 -15.72 31.17
N GLN A 306 32.76 -16.66 32.04
CA GLN A 306 31.89 -17.07 33.16
C GLN A 306 31.59 -15.92 34.13
N ARG A 307 32.58 -15.05 34.42
CA ARG A 307 32.38 -13.87 35.29
C ARG A 307 31.54 -12.79 34.61
N MET A 308 31.58 -12.70 33.29
CA MET A 308 30.78 -11.78 32.50
C MET A 308 29.37 -12.28 32.23
N GLY A 309 29.03 -13.50 32.67
CA GLY A 309 27.72 -14.11 32.40
C GLY A 309 27.55 -14.58 30.95
N VAL A 310 28.65 -14.68 30.20
CA VAL A 310 28.65 -15.12 28.80
C VAL A 310 28.73 -16.65 28.77
N MET A 311 27.63 -17.31 28.41
CA MET A 311 27.45 -18.76 28.49
C MET A 311 27.35 -19.42 27.12
N THR A 312 26.90 -18.70 26.10
CA THR A 312 26.65 -19.21 24.75
C THR A 312 27.39 -18.40 23.67
N LEU A 313 27.46 -18.95 22.45
CA LEU A 313 27.95 -18.20 21.29
C LEU A 313 27.09 -16.97 20.99
N GLY A 314 25.77 -17.05 21.23
CA GLY A 314 24.85 -15.91 21.16
C GLY A 314 25.30 -14.75 22.03
N ASP A 315 25.57 -15.02 23.31
CA ASP A 315 26.03 -14.00 24.27
C ASP A 315 27.36 -13.35 23.82
N LEU A 316 28.27 -14.13 23.22
CA LEU A 316 29.51 -13.61 22.64
C LEU A 316 29.26 -12.71 21.44
N THR A 317 28.34 -13.09 20.55
CA THR A 317 27.99 -12.29 19.37
C THR A 317 27.30 -10.97 19.72
N GLU A 318 26.75 -10.85 20.93
CA GLU A 318 26.17 -9.62 21.49
C GLU A 318 27.17 -8.80 22.33
N THR A 319 28.30 -9.39 22.71
CA THR A 319 29.33 -8.72 23.52
C THR A 319 30.36 -8.07 22.62
N THR A 320 30.67 -6.80 22.89
CA THR A 320 31.67 -6.06 22.12
C THR A 320 33.09 -6.39 22.56
N GLU A 321 34.06 -6.20 21.66
CA GLU A 321 35.48 -6.39 21.99
C GLU A 321 35.94 -5.50 23.14
N GLN A 322 35.41 -4.28 23.21
CA GLN A 322 35.71 -3.30 24.26
C GLN A 322 35.25 -3.79 25.63
N GLU A 323 34.08 -4.43 25.72
CA GLU A 323 33.56 -5.01 26.97
C GLU A 323 34.41 -6.19 27.46
N LEU A 324 34.90 -7.03 26.54
CA LEU A 324 35.81 -8.12 26.86
C LEU A 324 37.16 -7.60 27.36
N LEU A 325 37.75 -6.62 26.67
CA LEU A 325 39.03 -6.01 27.05
C LEU A 325 38.96 -5.19 28.35
N ALA A 326 37.78 -4.68 28.71
CA ALA A 326 37.56 -3.98 29.97
C ALA A 326 37.56 -4.92 31.19
N SER A 327 37.42 -6.24 30.98
CA SER A 327 37.36 -7.21 32.07
C SER A 327 38.73 -7.45 32.73
N LYS A 328 38.75 -7.47 34.07
CA LYS A 328 39.98 -7.73 34.85
C LYS A 328 40.54 -9.12 34.51
N ASN A 329 41.78 -9.12 34.03
CA ASN A 329 42.58 -10.28 33.61
C ASN A 329 42.18 -10.88 32.25
N PHE A 330 41.46 -10.13 31.41
CA PHE A 330 41.33 -10.43 29.98
C PHE A 330 42.44 -9.72 29.20
N GLY A 331 43.00 -10.36 28.18
CA GLY A 331 44.13 -9.82 27.43
C GLY A 331 44.07 -10.18 25.95
N GLU A 332 44.94 -9.55 25.16
CA GLU A 332 44.96 -9.66 23.69
C GLU A 332 44.97 -11.10 23.17
N THR A 333 45.69 -11.99 23.84
CA THR A 333 45.74 -13.42 23.49
C THR A 333 44.40 -14.12 23.68
N SER A 334 43.65 -13.80 24.74
CA SER A 334 42.29 -14.32 24.97
C SER A 334 41.29 -13.77 23.94
N LEU A 335 41.49 -12.55 23.45
CA LEU A 335 40.65 -11.95 22.41
C LEU A 335 40.84 -12.68 21.07
N ILE A 336 42.08 -13.01 20.71
CA ILE A 336 42.40 -13.77 19.50
C ILE A 336 41.77 -15.17 19.57
N GLU A 337 41.90 -15.87 20.70
CA GLU A 337 41.26 -17.18 20.93
C GLU A 337 39.74 -17.13 20.69
N ILE A 338 39.05 -16.08 21.18
CA ILE A 338 37.60 -15.93 21.01
C ILE A 338 37.22 -15.61 19.57
N ARG A 339 37.99 -14.78 18.86
CA ARG A 339 37.76 -14.49 17.44
C ARG A 339 37.90 -15.75 16.59
N GLU A 340 39.01 -16.48 16.76
CA GLU A 340 39.27 -17.72 16.00
C GLU A 340 38.16 -18.76 16.22
N MET A 341 37.68 -18.88 17.46
CA MET A 341 36.57 -19.75 17.80
C MET A 341 35.26 -19.35 17.10
N LEU A 342 34.87 -18.07 17.14
CA LEU A 342 33.66 -17.59 16.46
C LEU A 342 33.76 -17.74 14.94
N THR A 343 34.92 -17.42 14.36
CA THR A 343 35.17 -17.59 12.93
C THR A 343 35.05 -19.06 12.50
N SER A 344 35.44 -20.03 13.34
CA SER A 344 35.27 -21.47 13.05
C SER A 344 33.80 -21.90 12.89
N LYS A 345 32.86 -21.10 13.40
CA LYS A 345 31.40 -21.30 13.29
C LYS A 345 30.73 -20.30 12.34
N GLY A 346 31.51 -19.49 11.63
CA GLY A 346 30.99 -18.47 10.71
C GLY A 346 30.31 -17.30 11.42
N LEU A 347 30.70 -17.02 12.67
CA LEU A 347 30.19 -15.90 13.46
C LEU A 347 31.30 -14.86 13.67
N GLU A 348 30.89 -13.62 13.89
CA GLU A 348 31.79 -12.50 14.24
C GLU A 348 31.49 -11.97 15.64
N LEU A 349 32.53 -11.56 16.36
CA LEU A 349 32.42 -10.99 17.70
C LEU A 349 31.69 -9.65 17.64
N GLY A 350 30.63 -9.48 18.44
CA GLY A 350 29.83 -8.26 18.45
C GLY A 350 28.95 -8.05 17.21
N GLN A 351 28.78 -9.04 16.32
CA GLN A 351 27.93 -8.92 15.13
C GLN A 351 26.48 -8.54 15.45
N PHE A 352 25.97 -8.86 16.65
CA PHE A 352 24.64 -8.50 17.13
C PHE A 352 24.67 -7.46 18.26
N ALA A 353 25.84 -6.87 18.57
CA ALA A 353 25.97 -5.88 19.63
C ALA A 353 25.14 -4.60 19.39
N HIS A 354 24.78 -4.31 18.14
CA HIS A 354 23.91 -3.18 17.76
C HIS A 354 22.42 -3.45 18.04
N GLN A 355 21.98 -4.71 18.07
CA GLN A 355 20.60 -5.08 18.41
C GLN A 355 20.31 -4.85 19.90
N LYS A 356 21.35 -4.88 20.75
CA LYS A 356 21.28 -4.51 22.17
C LYS A 356 20.93 -3.03 22.41
N ARG A 357 20.83 -2.20 21.36
CA ARG A 357 20.52 -0.77 21.43
C ARG A 357 19.12 -0.36 21.00
N GLU A 358 18.25 -1.30 20.64
CA GLU A 358 16.82 -1.01 20.65
C GLU A 358 16.31 -1.13 22.08
N GLN A 359 16.56 -0.09 22.87
CA GLN A 359 15.58 0.28 23.88
C GLN A 359 14.29 0.57 23.12
N GLU A 360 13.38 -0.40 23.10
CA GLU A 360 11.99 -0.18 22.70
C GLU A 360 11.49 1.09 23.38
N LEU A 361 10.94 1.99 22.56
CA LEU A 361 10.49 3.33 22.93
C LEU A 361 9.72 3.31 24.26
N PRO A 362 9.95 4.30 25.15
CA PRO A 362 9.18 4.39 26.38
C PRO A 362 7.69 4.45 26.06
N TYR A 363 6.94 3.58 26.73
CA TYR A 363 5.48 3.52 26.74
C TYR A 363 4.89 4.94 26.79
N ASN A 364 4.38 5.44 25.66
CA ASN A 364 3.84 6.79 25.55
C ASN A 364 2.31 6.72 25.43
N PRO A 365 1.55 6.93 26.52
CA PRO A 365 0.09 6.80 26.54
C PRO A 365 -0.64 7.86 25.69
N GLU A 366 0.09 8.80 25.08
CA GLU A 366 -0.48 9.88 24.26
C GLU A 366 -1.04 9.42 22.90
N ASN A 367 -0.67 8.22 22.42
CA ASN A 367 -1.16 7.67 21.14
C ASN A 367 -2.36 6.71 21.27
N MET A 368 -2.88 6.49 22.48
CA MET A 368 -4.00 5.57 22.73
C MET A 368 -5.36 6.27 22.67
N SER A 369 -6.38 5.56 22.19
CA SER A 369 -7.76 6.03 22.19
C SER A 369 -8.29 6.25 23.62
N ALA A 370 -9.34 7.05 23.78
CA ALA A 370 -9.94 7.32 25.09
C ALA A 370 -10.41 6.04 25.80
N ASP A 371 -10.85 5.04 25.04
CA ASP A 371 -11.34 3.75 25.54
C ASP A 371 -10.20 2.86 26.04
N GLU A 372 -9.05 2.89 25.38
CA GLU A 372 -7.86 2.15 25.78
C GLU A 372 -7.23 2.71 27.07
N ARG A 373 -7.20 4.04 27.22
CA ARG A 373 -6.76 4.69 28.47
C ARG A 373 -7.69 4.33 29.63
N ALA A 374 -9.00 4.36 29.39
CA ALA A 374 -10.00 3.98 30.38
C ALA A 374 -9.93 2.50 30.79
N LEU A 375 -9.38 1.61 29.94
CA LEU A 375 -9.15 0.20 30.29
C LEU A 375 -7.92 0.02 31.19
N LEU A 376 -6.85 0.77 30.92
CA LEU A 376 -5.58 0.68 31.65
C LEU A 376 -5.66 1.30 33.05
N ASP A 377 -6.48 2.32 33.25
CA ASP A 377 -6.73 2.97 34.54
C ASP A 377 -7.65 2.14 35.46
N ARG A 378 -8.23 1.03 34.96
CA ARG A 378 -9.06 0.15 35.79
C ARG A 378 -8.23 -0.52 36.87
N PRO A 379 -8.82 -0.73 38.06
CA PRO A 379 -8.14 -1.43 39.13
C PRO A 379 -7.95 -2.91 38.77
N ILE A 380 -6.81 -3.49 39.16
CA ILE A 380 -6.49 -4.92 38.93
C ILE A 380 -7.55 -5.84 39.55
N SER A 381 -8.33 -5.36 40.52
CA SER A 381 -9.44 -6.11 41.11
C SER A 381 -10.45 -6.60 40.08
N ASP A 382 -10.62 -5.87 38.98
CA ASP A 382 -11.63 -6.10 37.96
C ASP A 382 -11.28 -7.28 37.05
N LEU A 383 -9.99 -7.63 36.95
CA LEU A 383 -9.50 -8.82 36.22
C LEU A 383 -9.94 -10.15 36.87
N SER A 384 -10.65 -10.11 38.01
CA SER A 384 -11.22 -11.30 38.67
C SER A 384 -10.21 -12.43 38.89
N LEU A 385 -8.97 -12.05 39.22
CA LEU A 385 -7.86 -12.98 39.48
C LEU A 385 -8.08 -13.79 40.76
N SER A 386 -7.52 -15.00 40.80
CA SER A 386 -7.46 -15.86 41.98
C SER A 386 -6.81 -15.16 43.16
N VAL A 387 -7.11 -15.64 44.37
CA VAL A 387 -6.54 -15.11 45.63
C VAL A 387 -5.01 -15.15 45.60
N ARG A 388 -4.40 -16.12 44.92
CA ARG A 388 -2.94 -16.26 44.80
C ARG A 388 -2.35 -15.18 43.88
N ALA A 389 -2.90 -15.03 42.68
CA ALA A 389 -2.47 -14.01 41.73
C ALA A 389 -2.71 -12.59 42.29
N ARG A 390 -3.87 -12.33 42.91
CA ARG A 390 -4.19 -11.04 43.54
C ARG A 390 -3.24 -10.67 44.68
N LYS A 391 -2.88 -11.62 45.56
CA LYS A 391 -1.90 -11.38 46.63
C LYS A 391 -0.49 -11.07 46.09
N CYS A 392 -0.14 -11.61 44.92
CA CYS A 392 1.10 -11.25 44.23
C CYS A 392 1.07 -9.81 43.72
N MET A 393 -0.01 -9.41 43.04
CA MET A 393 -0.18 -8.03 42.53
C MET A 393 -0.06 -6.99 43.64
N VAL A 394 -0.71 -7.24 44.78
CA VAL A 394 -0.61 -6.37 45.98
C VAL A 394 0.82 -6.31 46.53
N ARG A 395 1.57 -7.42 46.51
CA ARG A 395 2.96 -7.46 46.99
C ARG A 395 3.93 -6.72 46.07
N LEU A 396 3.67 -6.77 44.77
CA LEU A 396 4.41 -6.03 43.75
C LEU A 396 4.01 -4.54 43.69
N GLY A 397 3.06 -4.12 44.53
CA GLY A 397 2.57 -2.74 44.58
C GLY A 397 1.74 -2.34 43.37
N LEU A 398 1.19 -3.31 42.63
CA LEU A 398 0.42 -3.07 41.42
C LEU A 398 -1.05 -2.82 41.80
N THR A 399 -1.60 -1.72 41.30
CA THR A 399 -2.95 -1.24 41.59
C THR A 399 -3.82 -1.17 40.35
N THR A 400 -3.25 -0.89 39.18
CA THR A 400 -3.98 -0.76 37.90
C THR A 400 -3.57 -1.80 36.85
N ILE A 401 -4.46 -2.07 35.89
CA ILE A 401 -4.18 -3.00 34.77
C ILE A 401 -2.99 -2.50 33.95
N GLY A 402 -2.84 -1.18 33.78
CA GLY A 402 -1.72 -0.58 33.06
C GLY A 402 -0.36 -0.83 33.74
N GLU A 403 -0.30 -0.90 35.07
CA GLU A 403 0.92 -1.25 35.79
C GLU A 403 1.30 -2.74 35.60
N LEU A 404 0.29 -3.61 35.48
CA LEU A 404 0.48 -5.04 35.26
C LEU A 404 1.00 -5.35 33.85
N VAL A 405 0.43 -4.74 32.81
CA VAL A 405 0.85 -4.93 31.41
C VAL A 405 2.30 -4.53 31.18
N ARG A 406 2.85 -3.62 31.99
CA ARG A 406 4.26 -3.18 31.91
C ARG A 406 5.26 -4.18 32.49
N ARG A 407 4.80 -5.23 33.18
CA ARG A 407 5.65 -6.26 33.78
C ARG A 407 5.90 -7.40 32.80
N THR A 408 7.08 -7.98 32.90
CA THR A 408 7.44 -9.20 32.18
C THR A 408 6.95 -10.43 32.94
N PRO A 409 6.83 -11.59 32.27
CA PRO A 409 6.53 -12.86 32.94
C PRO A 409 7.56 -13.21 34.02
N ASP A 410 8.82 -12.88 33.78
CA ASP A 410 9.93 -13.14 34.70
C ASP A 410 9.82 -12.28 35.97
N ASP A 411 9.48 -10.99 35.84
CA ASP A 411 9.21 -10.10 36.99
C ASP A 411 8.14 -10.69 37.93
N LEU A 412 7.12 -11.34 37.35
CA LEU A 412 6.04 -11.93 38.12
C LEU A 412 6.46 -13.26 38.77
N LEU A 413 7.26 -14.08 38.06
CA LEU A 413 7.77 -15.36 38.56
C LEU A 413 8.81 -15.22 39.68
N GLU A 414 9.50 -14.09 39.77
CA GLU A 414 10.39 -13.77 40.90
C GLU A 414 9.63 -13.57 42.23
N CYS A 415 8.31 -13.31 42.17
CA CYS A 415 7.52 -13.10 43.37
C CYS A 415 7.28 -14.40 44.14
N LYS A 416 7.65 -14.42 45.44
CA LYS A 416 7.48 -15.60 46.31
C LYS A 416 6.04 -16.14 46.30
N ASN A 417 5.87 -17.43 46.03
CA ASN A 417 4.58 -18.13 45.93
C ASN A 417 3.72 -17.71 44.71
N PHE A 418 4.31 -17.06 43.72
CA PHE A 418 3.78 -16.96 42.37
C PHE A 418 4.40 -18.06 41.51
N GLY A 419 3.62 -18.69 40.65
CA GLY A 419 4.09 -19.82 39.84
C GLY A 419 3.35 -19.88 38.51
N VAL A 420 3.78 -20.80 37.64
CA VAL A 420 3.35 -20.89 36.23
C VAL A 420 1.82 -20.93 36.07
N THR A 421 1.09 -21.60 36.96
CA THR A 421 -0.39 -21.62 36.93
C THR A 421 -1.01 -20.24 37.16
N SER A 422 -0.43 -19.41 38.03
CA SER A 422 -0.93 -18.05 38.28
C SER A 422 -0.50 -17.07 37.18
N LEU A 423 0.65 -17.32 36.54
CA LEU A 423 1.08 -16.58 35.36
C LEU A 423 0.12 -16.83 34.18
N ASN A 424 -0.20 -18.10 33.90
CA ASN A 424 -1.14 -18.46 32.83
C ASN A 424 -2.55 -17.90 33.08
N GLU A 425 -2.99 -17.88 34.34
CA GLU A 425 -4.25 -17.22 34.72
C GLU A 425 -4.23 -15.71 34.42
N VAL A 426 -3.13 -15.02 34.74
CA VAL A 426 -2.97 -13.59 34.40
C VAL A 426 -2.98 -13.37 32.90
N ARG A 427 -2.28 -14.20 32.12
CA ARG A 427 -2.28 -14.15 30.65
C ARG A 427 -3.66 -14.30 30.05
N GLU A 428 -4.40 -15.31 30.50
CA GLU A 428 -5.76 -15.60 30.02
C GLU A 428 -6.70 -14.41 30.30
N LYS A 429 -6.62 -13.83 31.50
CA LYS A 429 -7.44 -12.66 31.86
C LYS A 429 -7.05 -11.40 31.09
N LEU A 430 -5.78 -11.15 30.86
CA LEU A 430 -5.33 -10.02 30.03
C LEU A 430 -5.76 -10.20 28.58
N THR A 431 -5.61 -11.41 28.03
CA THR A 431 -5.98 -11.75 26.65
C THR A 431 -7.48 -11.58 26.41
N ALA A 432 -8.33 -11.92 27.39
CA ALA A 432 -9.77 -11.69 27.34
C ALA A 432 -10.15 -10.19 27.22
N HIS A 433 -9.23 -9.29 27.58
CA HIS A 433 -9.38 -7.84 27.44
C HIS A 433 -8.53 -7.27 26.29
N GLY A 434 -7.96 -8.12 25.43
CA GLY A 434 -7.12 -7.69 24.31
C GLY A 434 -5.73 -7.18 24.72
N LEU A 435 -5.28 -7.49 25.95
CA LEU A 435 -4.01 -7.04 26.52
C LEU A 435 -3.04 -8.22 26.66
N LYS A 436 -1.73 -7.94 26.66
CA LYS A 436 -0.66 -8.92 26.89
C LYS A 436 0.34 -8.40 27.92
N LEU A 437 1.14 -9.27 28.52
CA LEU A 437 2.27 -8.85 29.36
C LEU A 437 3.43 -8.37 28.47
N ARG A 438 4.33 -7.56 29.04
CA ARG A 438 5.49 -7.06 28.32
C ARG A 438 6.43 -8.21 27.95
N GLY A 439 6.85 -8.28 26.68
CA GLY A 439 7.76 -9.31 26.17
C GLY A 439 7.06 -10.59 25.72
N GLU A 440 5.73 -10.59 25.59
CA GLU A 440 4.97 -11.71 25.01
C GLU A 440 4.52 -11.39 23.58
N ALA A 441 4.82 -12.30 22.64
CA ALA A 441 4.45 -12.20 21.23
C ALA A 441 2.94 -12.39 21.00
#